data_AF-A0A0A5GNT7-F1
#
_entry.id   AF-A0A0A5GNT7-F1
#
_cell.length_a   1.000
_cell.length_b   1.000
_cell.length_c   1.000
_cell.angle_alpha   90.00
_cell.angle_beta   90.00
_cell.angle_gamma   90.00
#
_symmetry.space_group_name_H-M   'P 1'
#
loop_
_entity.id
_entity.type
_entity.pdbx_description
1 polymer ?
#
loop_
_entity_poly.entity_id
_entity_poly.type
_entity_poly.pdbx_seq_one_letter_code
_entity_poly.pdbx_strand_id
1 'polypeptide(L)'
;MQQQQQPTTKGNFMPEPPSMVSQKDQLYLVDMLSWNLNAAKKAHHFANLCTTPDIKATIEQVGQMHQRHYETILSHLNDKAAPSQQPPLN
;
A
#
# COMPACT_ATOMS: atom_id res chain seq x y z
N MET A 1 -54.79 10.16 8.76
CA MET A 1 -53.71 9.70 7.86
C MET A 1 -52.50 10.60 8.06
N GLN A 2 -51.65 10.31 9.06
CA GLN A 2 -50.38 11.02 9.27
C GLN A 2 -49.27 10.17 8.66
N GLN A 3 -48.61 10.71 7.64
CA GLN A 3 -47.53 10.05 6.91
C GLN A 3 -46.22 10.31 7.65
N GLN A 4 -45.62 9.24 8.17
CA GLN A 4 -44.38 9.27 8.93
C GLN A 4 -43.19 9.31 7.95
N GLN A 5 -42.48 10.44 7.91
CA GLN A 5 -41.24 10.58 7.14
C GLN A 5 -40.09 9.91 7.90
N GLN A 6 -39.45 8.93 7.25
CA GLN A 6 -38.19 8.33 7.70
C GLN A 6 -37.01 9.28 7.46
N PRO A 7 -36.09 9.45 8.42
CA PRO A 7 -34.86 10.19 8.19
C PRO A 7 -33.90 9.37 7.33
N THR A 8 -33.54 9.90 6.18
CA THR A 8 -32.48 9.39 5.30
C THR A 8 -31.12 9.63 5.96
N THR A 9 -30.46 8.55 6.36
CA THR A 9 -29.07 8.58 6.84
C THR A 9 -28.16 8.94 5.67
N LYS A 10 -27.78 10.23 5.60
CA LYS A 10 -26.72 10.73 4.72
C LYS A 10 -25.44 9.98 5.07
N GLY A 11 -24.99 9.12 4.16
CA GLY A 11 -23.71 8.42 4.28
C GLY A 11 -22.59 9.45 4.43
N ASN A 12 -21.85 9.36 5.53
CA ASN A 12 -20.69 10.19 5.78
C ASN A 12 -19.64 9.90 4.69
N PHE A 13 -19.53 10.80 3.72
CA PHE A 13 -18.36 10.87 2.84
C PHE A 13 -17.15 11.07 3.75
N MET A 14 -16.18 10.16 3.73
CA MET A 14 -14.90 10.35 4.42
C MET A 14 -13.94 11.01 3.41
N PRO A 15 -13.66 12.32 3.54
CA PRO A 15 -12.83 13.05 2.59
C PRO A 15 -11.33 12.72 2.71
N GLU A 16 -10.90 12.11 3.82
CA GLU A 16 -9.50 11.77 4.08
C GLU A 16 -9.41 10.44 4.84
N PRO A 17 -8.42 9.58 4.53
CA PRO A 17 -8.21 8.34 5.26
C PRO A 17 -7.89 8.59 6.75
N PRO A 18 -8.28 7.67 7.65
CA PRO A 18 -7.95 7.76 9.07
C PRO A 18 -6.45 7.85 9.30
N SER A 19 -6.03 8.64 10.30
CA SER A 19 -4.63 8.79 10.70
C SER A 19 -4.03 7.56 11.41
N MET A 20 -4.85 6.56 11.71
CA MET A 20 -4.45 5.33 12.39
C MET A 20 -4.53 4.14 11.42
N VAL A 21 -3.45 3.37 11.35
CA VAL A 21 -3.39 2.08 10.66
C VAL A 21 -4.12 1.05 11.53
N SER A 22 -5.17 0.42 11.00
CA SER A 22 -5.86 -0.66 11.71
C SER A 22 -5.02 -1.95 11.67
N GLN A 23 -5.36 -2.93 12.52
CA GLN A 23 -4.72 -4.25 12.47
C GLN A 23 -4.89 -4.93 11.10
N LYS A 24 -6.03 -4.73 10.43
CA LYS A 24 -6.27 -5.26 9.09
C LYS A 24 -5.34 -4.60 8.06
N ASP A 25 -5.17 -3.29 8.14
CA ASP A 25 -4.24 -2.55 7.27
C ASP A 25 -2.80 -3.01 7.50
N GLN A 26 -2.40 -3.23 8.76
CA GLN A 26 -1.08 -3.76 9.09
C GLN A 26 -0.83 -5.14 8.46
N LEU A 27 -1.82 -6.04 8.50
CA LEU A 27 -1.71 -7.35 7.86
C LEU A 27 -1.54 -7.22 6.34
N TYR A 28 -2.32 -6.36 5.68
CA TYR A 28 -2.16 -6.11 4.24
C TYR A 28 -0.79 -5.51 3.90
N LEU A 29 -0.27 -4.59 4.72
CA LEU A 29 1.07 -4.02 4.53
C LEU A 29 2.16 -5.08 4.65
N VAL A 30 2.05 -6.00 5.62
CA VAL A 30 2.96 -7.14 5.77
C VAL A 30 2.91 -8.06 4.54
N ASP A 31 1.72 -8.35 4.03
CA ASP A 31 1.56 -9.14 2.81
C ASP A 31 2.20 -8.46 1.60
N MET A 32 1.95 -7.16 1.41
CA MET A 32 2.54 -6.38 0.31
C MET A 32 4.07 -6.34 0.37
N LEU A 33 4.65 -6.16 1.56
CA LEU A 33 6.09 -6.22 1.75
C LEU A 33 6.63 -7.61 1.40
N SER A 34 5.97 -8.66 1.90
CA SER A 34 6.39 -10.05 1.67
C SER A 34 6.33 -10.43 0.19
N TRP A 35 5.26 -10.05 -0.52
CA TRP A 35 5.09 -10.34 -1.94
C TRP A 35 6.12 -9.61 -2.80
N ASN A 36 6.37 -8.32 -2.56
CA ASN A 36 7.35 -7.58 -3.33
C ASN A 36 8.79 -8.09 -3.10
N LEU A 37 9.16 -8.39 -1.85
CA LEU A 37 10.48 -8.93 -1.55
C LEU A 37 10.69 -10.31 -2.21
N ASN A 38 9.69 -11.19 -2.11
CA ASN A 38 9.76 -12.52 -2.72
C ASN A 38 9.80 -12.44 -4.25
N ALA A 39 9.01 -11.57 -4.86
CA ALA A 39 9.00 -11.37 -6.30
C ALA A 39 10.34 -10.82 -6.80
N ALA A 40 10.90 -9.81 -6.13
CA ALA A 40 12.22 -9.26 -6.47
C ALA A 40 13.33 -10.33 -6.42
N LYS A 41 13.38 -11.11 -5.34
CA LYS A 41 14.37 -12.19 -5.17
C LYS A 41 14.22 -13.28 -6.24
N LYS A 42 12.99 -13.70 -6.53
CA LYS A 42 12.71 -14.73 -7.53
C LYS A 42 13.01 -14.26 -8.94
N ALA A 43 12.65 -13.02 -9.27
CA ALA A 43 12.97 -12.43 -10.56
C ALA A 43 14.49 -12.42 -10.77
N HIS A 44 15.26 -11.89 -9.82
CA HIS A 44 16.72 -11.90 -9.91
C HIS A 44 17.30 -13.32 -10.03
N HIS A 45 16.78 -14.28 -9.26
CA HIS A 45 17.18 -15.68 -9.37
C HIS A 45 16.93 -16.24 -10.79
N PHE A 46 15.74 -16.06 -11.36
CA PHE A 46 15.41 -16.59 -12.69
C PHE A 46 16.10 -15.84 -13.83
N ALA A 47 16.36 -14.54 -13.70
CA ALA A 47 17.14 -13.79 -14.66
C ALA A 47 18.55 -14.38 -14.83
N ASN A 48 19.14 -14.89 -13.75
CA ASN A 48 20.44 -15.57 -13.77
C ASN A 48 20.41 -16.96 -14.44
N LEU A 49 19.24 -17.58 -14.56
CA LEU A 49 19.04 -18.86 -15.26
C LEU A 49 18.66 -18.67 -16.74
N CYS A 50 18.30 -17.46 -17.15
CA CYS A 50 17.92 -17.16 -18.53
C CYS A 50 19.15 -16.91 -19.42
N THR A 51 19.13 -17.52 -20.60
CA THR A 51 20.16 -17.37 -21.63
C THR A 51 19.77 -16.36 -22.71
N THR A 52 18.47 -16.20 -22.98
CA THR A 52 17.95 -15.22 -23.93
C THR A 52 18.09 -13.79 -23.38
N PRO A 53 18.89 -12.91 -24.00
CA PRO A 53 19.21 -11.59 -23.44
C PRO A 53 17.99 -10.72 -23.15
N ASP A 54 17.03 -10.65 -24.09
CA ASP A 54 15.84 -9.80 -23.94
C ASP A 54 14.92 -10.28 -22.80
N ILE A 55 14.81 -11.59 -22.63
CA ILE A 55 14.02 -12.20 -21.55
C ILE A 55 14.70 -11.92 -20.21
N LYS A 56 16.02 -12.11 -20.13
CA LYS A 56 16.79 -11.78 -18.92
C LYS A 56 16.61 -10.32 -18.54
N ALA A 57 16.76 -9.39 -19.49
CA ALA A 57 16.58 -7.96 -19.25
C ALA A 57 15.18 -7.63 -18.73
N THR A 58 14.15 -8.23 -19.33
CA THR A 58 12.75 -8.06 -18.89
C THR A 58 12.55 -8.57 -17.46
N ILE A 59 13.09 -9.74 -17.11
CA ILE A 59 12.97 -10.30 -15.75
C ILE A 59 13.70 -9.41 -14.73
N GLU A 60 14.88 -8.89 -15.04
CA GLU A 60 15.59 -7.94 -14.18
C GLU A 60 14.78 -6.66 -13.96
N GLN A 61 14.13 -6.12 -15.00
CA GLN A 61 13.26 -4.95 -14.88
C GLN A 61 12.06 -5.23 -13.95
N VAL A 62 11.46 -6.41 -14.05
CA VAL A 62 10.38 -6.85 -13.12
C VAL A 62 10.91 -6.92 -11.69
N GLY A 63 12.10 -7.48 -11.48
CA GLY A 63 12.74 -7.53 -10.16
C GLY A 63 12.96 -6.15 -9.56
N GLN A 64 13.49 -5.21 -10.35
CA GLN A 64 13.74 -3.82 -9.95
C GLN A 64 12.44 -3.07 -9.61
N MET A 65 11.37 -3.30 -10.38
CA MET A 65 10.04 -2.72 -10.08
C MET A 65 9.54 -3.19 -8.70
N HIS A 66 9.60 -4.49 -8.43
CA HIS A 66 9.18 -5.03 -7.12
C HIS A 66 10.05 -4.53 -5.97
N GLN A 67 11.37 -4.41 -6.17
CA GLN A 67 12.26 -3.80 -5.18
C GLN A 67 11.85 -2.36 -4.87
N ARG A 68 11.61 -1.54 -5.90
CA ARG A 68 11.16 -0.16 -5.72
C ARG A 68 9.86 -0.09 -4.91
N HIS A 69 8.86 -0.93 -5.23
CA HIS A 69 7.61 -0.97 -4.47
C HIS A 69 7.82 -1.33 -2.99
N TYR A 70 8.70 -2.30 -2.70
CA TYR A 70 9.06 -2.65 -1.34
C TYR A 70 9.66 -1.46 -0.58
N GLU A 71 10.63 -0.78 -1.20
CA GLU A 71 11.31 0.38 -0.62
C GLU A 71 10.35 1.55 -0.38
N THR A 72 9.42 1.81 -1.30
CA THR A 72 8.38 2.84 -1.15
C THR A 72 7.44 2.55 0.02
N ILE A 73 6.97 1.30 0.17
CA ILE A 73 6.13 0.95 1.33
C ILE A 73 6.94 1.13 2.61
N LEU A 74 8.19 0.68 2.63
CA LEU A 74 9.06 0.79 3.80
C LEU A 74 9.34 2.26 4.18
N SER A 75 9.51 3.16 3.21
CA SER A 75 9.69 4.59 3.51
C SER A 75 8.47 5.19 4.18
N HIS A 76 7.26 4.88 3.69
CA HIS A 76 6.02 5.35 4.32
C HIS A 76 5.82 4.83 5.75
N LEU A 77 6.33 3.63 6.07
CA LEU A 77 6.27 3.07 7.42
C LEU A 77 7.32 3.66 8.37
N ASN A 78 8.45 4.09 7.83
CA ASN A 78 9.54 4.69 8.61
C ASN A 78 9.40 6.20 8.77
N ASP A 79 8.65 6.86 7.89
CA ASP A 79 8.30 8.27 8.02
C ASP A 79 7.46 8.45 9.29
N LYS A 80 8.12 8.92 10.35
CA LYS A 80 7.46 9.30 11.61
C LYS A 80 6.34 10.27 11.26
N ALA A 81 5.11 9.85 11.52
CA ALA A 81 3.93 10.69 11.38
C ALA A 81 4.19 12.05 12.05
N ALA A 82 4.27 13.11 11.24
CA ALA A 82 4.24 14.46 11.77
C ALA A 82 2.93 14.60 12.56
N PRO A 83 2.95 15.16 13.78
CA PRO A 83 1.75 15.28 14.58
C PRO A 83 0.70 16.08 13.79
N SER A 84 -0.45 15.46 13.59
CA SER A 84 -1.65 16.10 13.06
C SER A 84 -1.97 17.30 13.95
N GLN A 85 -1.74 18.51 13.43
CA GLN A 85 -2.12 19.74 14.09
C GLN A 85 -3.65 19.78 14.20
N GLN A 86 -4.16 19.51 15.40
CA GLN A 86 -5.56 19.76 15.72
C GLN A 86 -5.83 21.27 15.61
N PRO A 87 -6.87 21.70 14.87
CA PRO A 87 -7.28 23.10 14.87
C PRO A 87 -7.69 23.53 16.29
N PRO A 88 -7.38 24.76 16.72
CA PRO A 88 -7.79 25.23 18.04
C PRO A 88 -9.32 25.26 18.15
N LEU A 89 -9.84 24.67 19.22
CA LEU A 89 -11.23 24.82 19.64
C LEU A 89 -11.44 26.27 20.08
N ASN A 90 -12.39 26.95 19.43
CA ASN A 90 -12.88 28.28 19.81
C ASN A 90 -14.11 28.14 20.70
#